data_AF-A0A7X7C228-F1
#
_entry.id   AF-A0A7X7C228-F1
#
_cell.length_a   1.000
_cell.length_b   1.000
_cell.length_c   1.000
_cell.angle_alpha   90.00
_cell.angle_beta   90.00
_cell.angle_gamma   90.00
#
_symmetry.space_group_name_H-M   'P 1'
#
loop_
_entity.id
_entity.type
_entity.pdbx_description
1 polymer ?
#
loop_
_entity_poly.entity_id
_entity_poly.type
_entity_poly.pdbx_seq_one_letter_code
_entity_poly.pdbx_strand_id
1 'polypeptide(L)'
;MIPRTILTLSILLMSLISYGNDYVYSSEKQLDHIPSTMLQDSLKVVFTESRLIIENLPTDNILEIYNIMGAKVYTRRLKSGTNEYHISLPKGYYIIKIGKFTKKIAIK
;
A
#
# COMPACT_ATOMS: atom_id res chain seq x y z
N MET A 1 -22.79 39.57 2.48
CA MET A 1 -23.18 39.17 3.86
C MET A 1 -23.71 37.76 3.79
N ILE A 2 -22.88 36.75 4.08
CA ILE A 2 -23.28 35.34 3.95
C ILE A 2 -24.16 34.98 5.17
N PRO A 3 -25.38 34.49 4.98
CA PRO A 3 -26.27 34.17 6.09
C PRO A 3 -25.72 32.97 6.86
N ARG A 4 -25.68 33.08 8.20
CA ARG A 4 -25.03 32.11 9.11
C ARG A 4 -25.60 30.70 9.00
N THR A 5 -26.83 30.57 8.52
CA THR A 5 -27.54 29.30 8.27
C THR A 5 -26.95 28.49 7.10
N ILE A 6 -26.38 29.17 6.10
CA ILE A 6 -25.73 28.53 4.94
C ILE A 6 -24.35 27.97 5.33
N LEU A 7 -23.64 28.64 6.23
CA LEU A 7 -22.34 28.17 6.75
C LEU A 7 -22.50 26.87 7.56
N THR A 8 -23.52 26.79 8.42
CA THR A 8 -23.76 25.59 9.25
C THR A 8 -24.24 24.40 8.43
N LEU A 9 -25.03 24.62 7.37
CA LEU A 9 -25.50 23.55 6.49
C LEU A 9 -24.35 22.91 5.67
N SER A 10 -23.38 23.72 5.22
CA SER A 10 -22.20 23.22 4.51
C SER A 10 -21.31 22.33 5.40
N ILE A 11 -21.20 22.65 6.69
CA ILE A 11 -20.40 21.87 7.65
C ILE A 11 -21.07 20.52 7.95
N LEU A 12 -22.42 20.50 8.01
CA LEU A 12 -23.20 19.28 8.22
C LEU A 12 -23.15 18.34 7.00
N LEU A 13 -23.14 18.87 5.77
CA LEU A 13 -23.05 18.05 4.55
C LEU A 13 -21.68 17.35 4.42
N MET A 14 -20.62 17.98 4.92
CA MET A 14 -19.25 17.48 4.79
C MET A 14 -18.93 16.33 5.77
N SER A 15 -19.71 16.15 6.84
CA SER A 15 -19.54 15.03 7.78
C SER A 15 -20.18 13.72 7.30
N LEU A 16 -21.14 13.79 6.38
CA LEU A 16 -21.79 12.61 5.79
C LEU A 16 -20.90 11.86 4.79
N ILE A 17 -19.90 12.54 4.21
CA ILE A 17 -19.00 11.96 3.20
C ILE A 17 -17.80 11.24 3.84
N SER A 18 -17.62 11.34 5.17
CA SER A 18 -16.42 10.89 5.87
C SER A 18 -16.55 9.54 6.60
N TYR A 19 -17.72 8.89 6.55
CA TYR A 19 -17.90 7.54 7.09
C TYR A 19 -17.68 6.49 5.99
N GLY A 20 -16.44 6.01 5.92
CA GLY A 20 -16.12 4.62 5.57
C GLY A 20 -16.34 4.20 4.12
N ASN A 21 -15.42 4.58 3.23
CA ASN A 21 -15.19 3.78 2.02
C ASN A 21 -13.92 2.95 2.19
N ASP A 22 -14.09 1.73 2.70
CA ASP A 22 -13.15 0.64 2.46
C ASP A 22 -13.29 0.20 1.00
N TYR A 23 -12.64 0.92 0.08
CA TYR A 23 -12.48 0.45 -1.29
C TYR A 23 -11.43 -0.67 -1.33
N VAL A 24 -11.87 -1.88 -1.03
CA VAL A 24 -11.22 -3.09 -1.51
C VAL A 24 -11.61 -3.25 -2.98
N TYR A 25 -10.80 -2.70 -3.88
CA TYR A 25 -10.91 -2.98 -5.31
C TYR A 25 -10.18 -4.31 -5.59
N SER A 26 -10.96 -5.40 -5.58
CA SER A 26 -10.53 -6.69 -6.12
C SER A 26 -11.20 -6.84 -7.49
N SER A 27 -10.40 -6.86 -8.54
CA SER A 27 -10.79 -7.04 -9.94
C SER A 27 -9.77 -8.02 -10.54
N GLU A 28 -10.06 -8.98 -11.39
CA GLU A 28 -11.26 -9.63 -11.91
C GLU A 28 -10.74 -10.93 -12.56
N LYS A 29 -11.50 -12.02 -12.56
CA LYS A 29 -11.11 -13.24 -13.27
C LYS A 29 -11.22 -13.02 -14.79
N GLN A 30 -10.10 -13.09 -15.52
CA GLN A 30 -10.08 -13.48 -16.93
C GLN A 30 -9.06 -14.61 -17.12
N LEU A 31 -9.55 -15.75 -17.60
CA LEU A 31 -8.77 -16.92 -18.03
C LEU A 31 -8.62 -16.79 -19.55
N ASP A 32 -7.38 -16.56 -20.03
CA ASP A 32 -6.85 -16.99 -21.34
C ASP A 32 -5.46 -16.39 -21.63
N HIS A 33 -4.49 -16.74 -20.79
CA HIS A 33 -3.05 -16.84 -21.08
C HIS A 33 -2.41 -17.35 -19.80
N ILE A 34 -1.53 -18.37 -19.83
CA ILE A 34 -0.97 -19.00 -18.60
C ILE A 34 -0.49 -17.91 -17.64
N PRO A 35 -1.22 -17.64 -16.54
CA PRO A 35 -1.11 -16.36 -15.89
C PRO A 35 0.01 -16.43 -14.86
N SER A 36 1.01 -15.56 -15.01
CA SER A 36 1.97 -15.19 -13.97
C SER A 36 1.29 -14.76 -12.65
N THR A 37 -0.02 -14.53 -12.67
CA THR A 37 -0.90 -14.34 -11.51
C THR A 37 -0.87 -15.52 -10.51
N MET A 38 -0.68 -16.77 -10.95
CA MET A 38 -0.61 -17.91 -10.02
C MET A 38 0.65 -17.92 -9.13
N LEU A 39 1.70 -17.21 -9.52
CA LEU A 39 2.90 -17.04 -8.68
C LEU A 39 2.80 -15.83 -7.74
N GLN A 40 1.83 -14.93 -7.96
CA GLN A 40 1.71 -13.71 -7.19
C GLN A 40 0.85 -13.92 -5.93
N ASP A 41 -0.06 -14.89 -5.94
CA ASP A 41 -0.85 -15.29 -4.77
C ASP A 41 -0.01 -15.88 -3.62
N SER A 42 1.24 -16.25 -3.87
CA SER A 42 2.16 -16.76 -2.84
C SER A 42 3.10 -15.69 -2.26
N LEU A 43 3.16 -14.48 -2.86
CA LEU A 43 4.01 -13.39 -2.38
C LEU A 43 3.48 -12.89 -1.04
N LYS A 44 4.26 -13.11 0.02
CA LYS A 44 3.91 -12.67 1.37
C LYS A 44 4.89 -11.63 1.85
N VAL A 45 4.36 -10.49 2.29
CA VAL A 45 5.13 -9.36 2.78
C VAL A 45 4.72 -9.02 4.21
N VAL A 46 5.66 -9.22 5.13
CA VAL A 46 5.50 -8.98 6.57
C VAL A 46 6.48 -7.88 6.99
N PHE A 47 5.99 -6.92 7.77
CA PHE A 47 6.82 -5.87 8.34
C PHE A 47 6.70 -5.88 9.86
N THR A 48 7.81 -6.15 10.54
CA THR A 48 7.88 -6.28 12.01
C THR A 48 9.14 -5.59 12.51
N GLU A 49 9.02 -4.63 13.43
CA GLU A 49 10.17 -4.01 14.12
C GLU A 49 11.29 -3.54 13.18
N SER A 50 10.97 -2.79 12.12
CA SER A 50 11.95 -2.33 11.12
C SER A 50 12.53 -3.43 10.21
N ARG A 51 12.01 -4.66 10.27
CA ARG A 51 12.36 -5.75 9.36
C ARG A 51 11.25 -6.01 8.38
N LEU A 52 11.60 -5.98 7.10
CA LEU A 52 10.73 -6.39 6.00
C LEU A 52 11.12 -7.79 5.56
N ILE A 53 10.21 -8.74 5.77
CA ILE A 53 10.33 -10.12 5.32
C ILE A 53 9.48 -10.27 4.07
N ILE A 54 10.11 -10.70 2.98
CA ILE A 54 9.47 -10.98 1.70
C ILE A 54 9.65 -12.47 1.44
N GLU A 55 8.56 -13.21 1.36
CA GLU A 55 8.55 -14.64 1.08
C GLU A 55 8.02 -14.89 -0.34
N ASN A 56 8.62 -15.86 -1.04
CA ASN A 56 8.21 -16.32 -2.37
C ASN A 56 8.17 -15.22 -3.44
N LEU A 57 9.18 -14.33 -3.48
CA LEU A 57 9.28 -13.36 -4.57
C LEU A 57 9.54 -14.10 -5.91
N PRO A 58 8.65 -14.00 -6.91
CA PRO A 58 8.73 -14.87 -8.09
C PRO A 58 9.92 -14.55 -9.00
N THR A 59 10.28 -13.27 -9.12
CA THR A 59 11.41 -12.80 -9.91
C THR A 59 12.07 -11.63 -9.21
N ASP A 60 13.31 -11.32 -9.60
CA ASP A 60 13.96 -10.07 -9.19
C ASP A 60 13.04 -8.88 -9.43
N ASN A 61 13.03 -7.94 -8.49
CA ASN A 61 12.16 -6.78 -8.55
C ASN A 61 12.76 -5.57 -7.82
N ILE A 62 12.02 -4.47 -7.75
CA ILE A 62 12.43 -3.27 -7.04
C ILE A 62 11.42 -3.02 -5.92
N LEU A 63 11.92 -2.95 -4.69
CA LEU A 63 11.20 -2.42 -3.56
C LEU A 63 11.23 -0.90 -3.63
N GLU A 64 10.06 -0.30 -3.63
CA GLU A 64 9.88 1.14 -3.49
C GLU A 64 9.04 1.40 -2.24
N ILE A 65 9.44 2.40 -1.45
CA ILE A 65 8.63 2.85 -0.31
C ILE A 65 8.32 4.33 -0.49
N TYR A 66 7.05 4.65 -0.32
CA TYR A 66 6.52 6.00 -0.40
C TYR A 66 5.98 6.42 0.96
N ASN A 67 6.11 7.70 1.30
CA ASN A 67 5.39 8.26 2.44
C ASN A 67 3.90 8.48 2.10
N ILE A 68 3.10 8.89 3.08
CA ILE A 68 1.67 9.17 2.87
C ILE A 68 1.37 10.32 1.91
N MET A 69 2.34 11.19 1.64
CA MET A 69 2.23 12.26 0.64
C MET A 69 2.60 11.78 -0.77
N GLY A 70 2.94 10.50 -0.95
CA GLY A 70 3.32 9.91 -2.24
C GLY A 70 4.77 10.17 -2.65
N ALA A 71 5.61 10.77 -1.78
CA ALA A 71 7.04 10.94 -2.07
C ALA A 71 7.79 9.63 -1.84
N LYS A 72 8.63 9.22 -2.79
CA LYS A 72 9.49 8.04 -2.67
C LYS A 72 10.62 8.32 -1.68
N VAL A 73 10.68 7.54 -0.61
CA VAL A 73 11.64 7.71 0.50
C VAL A 73 12.67 6.58 0.58
N TYR A 74 12.43 5.46 -0.10
CA TYR A 74 13.35 4.32 -0.12
C TYR A 74 13.22 3.54 -1.43
N THR A 75 14.34 3.03 -1.93
CA THR A 75 14.38 2.12 -3.07
C THR A 75 15.49 1.09 -2.90
N ARG A 76 15.22 -0.17 -3.26
CA ARG A 76 16.21 -1.26 -3.23
C ARG A 76 15.86 -2.34 -4.24
N ARG A 77 16.88 -2.92 -4.89
CA ARG A 77 16.72 -4.13 -5.70
C ARG A 77 16.54 -5.36 -4.81
N LEU A 78 15.53 -6.16 -5.14
CA LEU A 78 15.20 -7.41 -4.49
C LEU A 78 15.61 -8.58 -5.39
N LYS A 79 16.08 -9.65 -4.77
CA LYS A 79 16.33 -10.92 -5.44
C LYS A 79 15.11 -11.83 -5.31
N SER A 80 14.86 -12.70 -6.29
CA SER A 80 13.82 -13.72 -6.20
C SER A 80 14.00 -14.62 -4.96
N GLY A 81 12.90 -15.22 -4.49
CA GLY A 81 12.87 -16.09 -3.32
C GLY A 81 12.51 -15.35 -2.03
N THR A 82 12.98 -15.90 -0.90
CA THR A 82 12.70 -15.36 0.44
C THR A 82 13.87 -14.54 0.93
N ASN A 83 13.62 -13.29 1.29
CA ASN A 83 14.65 -12.34 1.70
C ASN A 83 14.17 -11.47 2.87
N GLU A 84 15.12 -11.07 3.69
CA GLU A 84 14.90 -10.14 4.80
C GLU A 84 15.71 -8.85 4.58
N TYR A 85 15.07 -7.72 4.85
CA TYR A 85 15.71 -6.40 4.75
C TYR A 85 15.43 -5.57 6.00
N HIS A 86 16.49 -5.01 6.56
CA HIS A 86 16.38 -4.01 7.60
C HIS A 86 16.09 -2.64 7.00
N ILE A 87 15.01 -2.01 7.45
CA ILE A 87 14.48 -0.75 6.94
C ILE A 87 14.28 0.20 8.11
N SER A 88 15.18 1.16 8.25
CA SER A 88 15.08 2.22 9.24
C SER A 88 14.32 3.40 8.63
N LEU A 89 13.06 3.55 9.02
CA LEU A 89 12.21 4.68 8.65
C LEU A 89 11.59 5.27 9.92
N PRO A 90 11.36 6.59 9.99
CA PRO A 90 10.67 7.22 11.10
C PRO A 90 9.27 6.65 11.30
N LYS A 91 8.74 6.79 12.53
CA LYS A 91 7.35 6.42 12.84
C LYS A 91 6.37 7.12 11.90
N GLY A 92 5.36 6.39 11.47
CA GLY A 92 4.37 6.90 10.53
C GLY A 92 3.82 5.83 9.60
N TYR A 93 3.05 6.29 8.61
CA TYR A 93 2.46 5.44 7.60
C TYR A 93 3.25 5.52 6.30
N TYR A 94 3.34 4.39 5.62
CA TYR A 94 4.06 4.26 4.35
C TYR A 94 3.33 3.32 3.41
N ILE A 95 3.68 3.40 2.13
CA ILE A 95 3.21 2.50 1.09
C ILE A 95 4.42 1.74 0.56
N ILE A 96 4.42 0.42 0.71
CA ILE A 96 5.38 -0.47 0.09
C ILE A 96 4.85 -0.87 -1.27
N LYS A 97 5.69 -0.80 -2.30
CA LYS A 97 5.40 -1.27 -3.65
C LYS A 97 6.52 -2.20 -4.15
N ILE A 98 6.12 -3.34 -4.71
CA ILE A 98 7.00 -4.33 -5.34
C ILE A 98 6.32 -4.78 -6.64
N GLY A 99 6.72 -4.22 -7.77
CA GLY A 99 6.04 -4.43 -9.05
C GLY A 99 4.56 -4.01 -8.97
N LYS A 100 3.65 -4.99 -9.09
CA LYS A 100 2.19 -4.80 -8.96
C LYS A 100 1.70 -4.90 -7.51
N PHE A 101 2.47 -5.51 -6.61
CA PHE A 101 2.11 -5.63 -5.20
C PHE A 101 2.25 -4.26 -4.52
N THR A 102 1.21 -3.82 -3.82
CA THR A 102 1.22 -2.57 -3.04
C THR A 102 0.52 -2.78 -1.70
N LYS A 103 1.10 -2.28 -0.61
CA LYS A 103 0.54 -2.42 0.75
C LYS A 103 0.87 -1.21 1.62
N LYS A 104 -0.15 -0.69 2.32
CA LYS A 104 0.05 0.31 3.38
C LYS A 104 0.60 -0.37 4.63
N ILE A 105 1.63 0.21 5.23
CA ILE A 105 2.21 -0.23 6.51
C ILE A 105 2.24 0.92 7.51
N ALA A 106 2.28 0.56 8.80
CA ALA A 106 2.47 1.49 9.89
C ALA A 106 3.74 1.12 10.66
N ILE A 107 4.59 2.11 10.90
CA ILE A 107 5.78 2.00 11.74
C ILE A 107 5.46 2.69 13.06
N LYS A 108 5.48 1.92 14.14
CA LYS A 108 5.07 2.34 15.49
C LYS A 108 6.22 2.88 16.33
#